data_AF-F0XKV5-F1
#
_entry.id   AF-F0XKV5-F1
#
_cell.length_a   1.000
_cell.length_b   1.000
_cell.length_c   1.000
_cell.angle_alpha   90.00
_cell.angle_beta   90.00
_cell.angle_gamma   90.00
#
_symmetry.space_group_name_H-M   'P 1'
#
loop_
_entity.id
_entity.type
_entity.pdbx_description
1 polymer ?
#
loop_
_entity_poly.entity_id
_entity_poly.type
_entity_poly.pdbx_seq_one_letter_code
_entity_poly.pdbx_strand_id
1 'polypeptide(L)'
;MSALANTWGVRMTAGEPVAVVRVRNVQTSLPATTTAASAHDAWARAGRGQPLLVSAEVGLSAPFPEASADDRVADDTVHYGILSKAILRSVEALSGKDASGQDSVDGPSSSSGLYGVLDAIWTDLTGFRLDGQQSAKETSKKPVLDMSRVQLLAVSLHLPKASLVGDGVSLTATATPKTSRTAIALRLHRLRVPTLIGVHPHERQAKQAVVADVIVDRYGEQVDGYATLEALVVKILDTSEYETLEALATHIAKNVLASKNASSAGWQVHVALEKPIAVPFADAPVVEVRMGSDSRS
;
A
#
# COMPACT_ATOMS: atom_id res chain seq x y z
N MET A 1 -3.40 18.53 6.06
CA MET A 1 -2.51 17.34 5.98
C MET A 1 -1.08 17.84 5.92
N SER A 2 -0.16 17.31 6.72
CA SER A 2 1.27 17.51 6.48
C SER A 2 1.63 16.92 5.11
N ALA A 3 2.66 17.45 4.45
CA ALA A 3 3.10 16.91 3.17
C ALA A 3 3.62 15.48 3.37
N LEU A 4 3.08 14.52 2.61
CA LEU A 4 3.56 13.14 2.64
C LEU A 4 5.02 13.08 2.18
N ALA A 5 5.85 12.36 2.95
CA ALA A 5 7.19 12.00 2.52
C ALA A 5 7.12 10.79 1.57
N ASN A 6 8.21 10.52 0.84
CA ASN A 6 8.34 9.23 0.16
C ASN A 6 8.75 8.14 1.16
N THR A 7 8.41 6.89 0.84
CA THR A 7 8.60 5.74 1.73
C THR A 7 10.07 5.54 2.09
N TRP A 8 10.98 5.73 1.13
CA TRP A 8 12.42 5.62 1.36
C TRP A 8 12.91 6.66 2.38
N GLY A 9 12.51 7.92 2.26
CA GLY A 9 12.89 9.00 3.15
C GLY A 9 12.37 8.81 4.56
N VAL A 10 11.17 8.25 4.73
CA VAL A 10 10.64 7.87 6.06
C VAL A 10 11.50 6.77 6.68
N ARG A 11 11.82 5.70 5.94
CA ARG A 11 12.65 4.59 6.44
C ARG A 11 14.08 5.03 6.74
N MET A 12 14.68 5.85 5.90
CA MET A 12 15.99 6.46 6.15
C MET A 12 15.98 7.33 7.42
N THR A 13 14.94 8.15 7.60
CA THR A 13 14.79 8.97 8.82
C THR A 13 14.61 8.10 10.06
N ALA A 14 13.90 6.99 9.94
CA ALA A 14 13.72 6.04 11.04
C ALA A 14 15.04 5.37 11.42
N GLY A 15 15.93 5.11 10.46
CA GLY A 15 17.12 4.28 10.65
C GLY A 15 16.78 2.79 10.76
N GLU A 16 17.78 1.96 11.01
CA GLU A 16 17.58 0.52 11.23
C GLU A 16 17.00 0.27 12.64
N PRO A 17 15.84 -0.41 12.77
CA PRO A 17 15.31 -0.77 14.08
C PRO A 17 16.13 -1.87 14.74
N VAL A 18 16.33 -1.78 16.05
CA VAL A 18 17.08 -2.80 16.83
C VAL A 18 16.32 -4.12 16.98
N ALA A 19 15.00 -4.07 16.83
CA ALA A 19 14.12 -5.23 16.85
C ALA A 19 12.88 -4.95 15.98
N VAL A 20 12.33 -5.99 15.35
CA VAL A 20 11.15 -5.86 14.48
C VAL A 20 10.15 -6.98 14.74
N VAL A 21 8.91 -6.60 15.03
CA VAL A 21 7.78 -7.53 15.13
C VAL A 21 6.90 -7.36 13.90
N ARG A 22 6.49 -8.47 13.28
CA ARG A 22 5.64 -8.45 12.08
C ARG A 22 4.48 -9.42 12.20
N VAL A 23 3.33 -9.01 11.67
CA VAL A 23 2.26 -9.92 11.24
C VAL A 23 2.11 -9.76 9.74
N ARG A 24 2.05 -10.89 9.02
CA ARG A 24 2.00 -10.90 7.55
C ARG A 24 0.70 -11.54 7.09
N ASN A 25 0.06 -10.88 6.13
CA ASN A 25 -1.10 -11.39 5.40
C ASN A 25 -2.21 -11.92 6.31
N VAL A 26 -2.56 -11.15 7.36
CA VAL A 26 -3.77 -11.40 8.15
C VAL A 26 -4.95 -11.33 7.20
N GLN A 27 -5.56 -12.49 6.95
CA GLN A 27 -6.61 -12.63 5.98
C GLN A 27 -7.95 -12.20 6.58
N THR A 28 -8.65 -11.35 5.85
CA THR A 28 -10.02 -10.91 6.15
C THR A 28 -10.74 -10.62 4.83
N SER A 29 -11.96 -10.13 4.89
CA SER A 29 -12.72 -9.68 3.71
C SER A 29 -13.09 -8.21 3.88
N LEU A 30 -12.88 -7.42 2.83
CA LEU A 30 -13.52 -6.11 2.79
C LEU A 30 -15.03 -6.31 2.65
N PRO A 31 -15.84 -5.68 3.52
CA PRO A 31 -17.29 -5.83 3.48
C PRO A 31 -17.88 -5.20 2.22
N ALA A 32 -18.99 -5.74 1.74
CA ALA A 32 -19.76 -5.21 0.62
C ALA A 32 -20.29 -3.78 0.83
N THR A 33 -20.30 -3.30 2.09
CA THR A 33 -20.86 -2.02 2.53
C THR A 33 -19.89 -0.85 2.47
N THR A 34 -18.59 -1.07 2.25
CA THR A 34 -17.70 0.03 1.84
C THR A 34 -18.27 0.63 0.55
N THR A 35 -18.52 1.94 0.55
CA THR A 35 -19.37 2.65 -0.43
C THR A 35 -19.10 2.25 -1.88
N ALA A 36 -20.08 2.42 -2.77
CA ALA A 36 -20.01 2.06 -4.20
C ALA A 36 -18.84 2.67 -5.01
N ALA A 37 -17.94 3.44 -4.39
CA ALA A 37 -16.72 4.00 -4.96
C ALA A 37 -15.44 3.44 -4.30
N SER A 38 -15.53 2.34 -3.54
CA SER A 38 -14.48 1.83 -2.67
C SER A 38 -14.13 0.39 -2.97
N ALA A 39 -12.83 0.12 -3.08
CA ALA A 39 -12.18 -1.17 -3.06
C ALA A 39 -12.94 -2.22 -3.88
N HIS A 40 -13.17 -1.92 -5.16
CA HIS A 40 -13.80 -2.86 -6.08
C HIS A 40 -12.87 -4.04 -6.38
N ASP A 41 -13.49 -5.19 -6.62
CA ASP A 41 -12.80 -6.27 -7.31
C ASP A 41 -12.45 -5.86 -8.75
N ALA A 42 -11.66 -6.69 -9.41
CA ALA A 42 -11.19 -6.48 -10.77
C ALA A 42 -12.33 -6.26 -11.80
N TRP A 43 -13.56 -6.65 -11.47
CA TRP A 43 -14.74 -6.51 -12.33
C TRP A 43 -15.61 -5.29 -12.00
N ALA A 44 -15.13 -4.39 -11.14
CA ALA A 44 -15.87 -3.20 -10.70
C ALA A 44 -17.26 -3.52 -10.11
N ARG A 45 -17.44 -4.72 -9.52
CA ARG A 45 -18.75 -5.13 -8.99
C ARG A 45 -19.02 -4.38 -7.69
N ALA A 46 -20.14 -3.67 -7.63
CA ALA A 46 -20.62 -3.04 -6.40
C ALA A 46 -21.23 -4.09 -5.45
N GLY A 47 -21.11 -3.86 -4.14
CA GLY A 47 -21.81 -4.66 -3.13
C GLY A 47 -21.33 -6.10 -2.99
N ARG A 48 -20.12 -6.44 -3.44
CA ARG A 48 -19.49 -7.74 -3.16
C ARG A 48 -18.20 -7.53 -2.37
N GLY A 49 -18.07 -8.29 -1.30
CA GLY A 49 -16.82 -8.34 -0.57
C GLY A 49 -15.72 -9.00 -1.40
N GLN A 50 -14.47 -8.65 -1.11
CA GLN A 50 -13.30 -9.29 -1.70
C GLN A 50 -12.26 -9.63 -0.63
N PRO A 51 -11.37 -10.62 -0.88
CA PRO A 51 -10.29 -10.92 0.04
C PRO A 51 -9.40 -9.70 0.27
N LEU A 52 -9.04 -9.47 1.53
CA LEU A 52 -8.08 -8.47 1.96
C LEU A 52 -7.01 -9.15 2.81
N LEU A 53 -5.76 -8.87 2.50
CA LEU A 53 -4.61 -9.26 3.29
C LEU A 53 -4.06 -8.01 3.98
N VAL A 54 -3.96 -8.04 5.31
CA VAL A 54 -3.37 -6.95 6.09
C VAL A 54 -2.05 -7.40 6.68
N SER A 55 -1.00 -6.61 6.46
CA SER A 55 0.31 -6.81 7.09
C SER A 55 0.67 -5.60 7.94
N ALA A 56 1.33 -5.84 9.08
CA ALA A 56 1.88 -4.79 9.92
C ALA A 56 3.32 -5.12 10.32
N GLU A 57 4.18 -4.10 10.29
CA GLU A 57 5.58 -4.12 10.70
C GLU A 57 5.78 -3.05 11.77
N VAL A 58 6.26 -3.46 12.93
CA VAL A 58 6.60 -2.58 14.06
C VAL A 58 8.09 -2.72 14.35
N GLY A 59 8.85 -1.71 13.96
CA GLY A 59 10.26 -1.54 14.34
C GLY A 59 10.35 -0.83 15.68
N LEU A 60 11.03 -1.46 16.64
CA LEU A 60 11.18 -0.95 18.01
C LEU A 60 12.41 -0.06 18.14
N SER A 61 12.32 0.93 19.02
CA SER A 61 13.42 1.83 19.36
C SER A 61 14.43 1.24 20.35
N ALA A 62 14.05 0.15 21.02
CA ALA A 62 14.85 -0.57 22.01
C ALA A 62 14.61 -2.10 21.87
N PRO A 63 15.56 -2.94 22.31
CA PRO A 63 15.34 -4.38 22.41
C PRO A 63 14.29 -4.73 23.48
N PHE A 64 13.96 -6.02 23.61
CA PHE A 64 13.00 -6.56 24.59
C PHE A 64 13.67 -7.45 25.66
N PRO A 65 14.57 -6.91 26.52
CA PRO A 65 15.31 -7.71 27.50
C PRO A 65 14.43 -8.40 28.56
N GLU A 66 13.34 -7.80 29.01
CA GLU A 66 12.40 -8.39 29.98
C GLU A 66 11.67 -9.58 29.36
N ALA A 67 11.11 -9.41 28.16
CA ALA A 67 10.46 -10.52 27.48
C ALA A 67 11.43 -11.66 27.17
N SER A 68 12.68 -11.31 26.85
CA SER A 68 13.75 -12.29 26.58
C SER A 68 14.26 -13.00 27.83
N ALA A 69 14.40 -12.30 28.95
CA ALA A 69 14.97 -12.87 30.19
C ALA A 69 13.95 -13.75 30.92
N ASP A 70 12.69 -13.34 30.94
CA ASP A 70 11.63 -14.01 31.69
C ASP A 70 10.82 -15.00 30.83
N ASP A 71 11.16 -15.17 29.54
CA ASP A 71 10.43 -15.98 28.55
C ASP A 71 8.91 -15.74 28.58
N ARG A 72 8.51 -14.47 28.62
CA ARG A 72 7.10 -14.05 28.67
C ARG A 72 6.88 -12.80 27.83
N VAL A 73 5.65 -12.57 27.40
CA VAL A 73 5.30 -11.31 26.73
C VAL A 73 5.21 -10.21 27.80
N ALA A 74 6.24 -9.37 27.87
CA ALA A 74 6.30 -8.20 28.75
C ALA A 74 5.94 -6.90 28.00
N ASP A 75 5.86 -5.79 28.73
CA ASP A 75 5.54 -4.46 28.19
C ASP A 75 6.66 -3.94 27.26
N ASP A 76 7.83 -4.57 27.31
CA ASP A 76 8.98 -4.25 26.49
C ASP A 76 8.93 -4.86 25.07
N THR A 77 7.88 -5.58 24.70
CA THR A 77 7.68 -6.11 23.34
C THR A 77 6.29 -5.79 22.78
N VAL A 78 6.04 -6.17 21.53
CA VAL A 78 4.72 -6.05 20.88
C VAL A 78 4.12 -7.44 20.74
N HIS A 79 2.96 -7.66 21.36
CA HIS A 79 2.26 -8.92 21.24
C HIS A 79 1.61 -9.05 19.85
N TYR A 80 2.21 -9.85 18.95
CA TYR A 80 1.71 -10.05 17.58
C TYR A 80 0.27 -10.61 17.53
N GLY A 81 -0.13 -11.46 18.48
CA GLY A 81 -1.52 -11.92 18.62
C GLY A 81 -2.53 -10.84 19.03
N ILE A 82 -2.13 -9.83 19.80
CA ILE A 82 -2.99 -8.66 20.08
C ILE A 82 -3.06 -7.77 18.84
N LEU A 83 -1.93 -7.57 18.16
CA LEU A 83 -1.83 -6.80 16.92
C LEU A 83 -2.74 -7.37 15.81
N SER A 84 -2.70 -8.67 15.55
CA SER A 84 -3.55 -9.30 14.53
C SER A 84 -5.04 -9.23 14.89
N LYS A 85 -5.41 -9.46 16.16
CA LYS A 85 -6.79 -9.32 16.65
C LYS A 85 -7.28 -7.88 16.60
N ALA A 86 -6.41 -6.89 16.78
CA ALA A 86 -6.77 -5.50 16.63
C ALA A 86 -7.07 -5.17 15.17
N ILE A 87 -6.18 -5.56 14.25
CA ILE A 87 -6.38 -5.39 12.81
C ILE A 87 -7.71 -6.00 12.34
N LEU A 88 -8.00 -7.24 12.73
CA LEU A 88 -9.26 -7.90 12.36
C LEU A 88 -10.47 -7.13 12.87
N ARG A 89 -10.46 -6.72 14.16
CA ARG A 89 -11.53 -5.93 14.76
C ARG A 89 -11.73 -4.59 14.06
N SER A 90 -10.66 -3.90 13.67
CA SER A 90 -10.75 -2.64 12.93
C SER A 90 -11.47 -2.82 11.59
N VAL A 91 -11.17 -3.90 10.86
CA VAL A 91 -11.84 -4.19 9.58
C VAL A 91 -13.28 -4.64 9.78
N GLU A 92 -13.57 -5.47 10.79
CA GLU A 92 -14.92 -5.91 11.13
C GLU A 92 -15.83 -4.74 11.49
N ALA A 93 -15.34 -3.77 12.27
CA ALA A 93 -16.09 -2.58 12.66
C ALA A 93 -16.55 -1.73 11.46
N LEU A 94 -15.80 -1.76 10.35
CA LEU A 94 -16.17 -1.05 9.11
C LEU A 94 -17.32 -1.74 8.34
N SER A 95 -17.68 -2.97 8.72
CA SER A 95 -18.75 -3.73 8.08
C SER A 95 -20.15 -3.30 8.53
N GLY A 96 -20.28 -2.44 9.54
CA GLY A 96 -21.56 -1.95 10.06
C GLY A 96 -22.40 -3.02 10.76
N LYS A 97 -21.84 -4.19 11.07
CA LYS A 97 -22.51 -5.22 11.86
C LYS A 97 -22.13 -5.07 13.32
N ASP A 98 -22.89 -4.26 14.06
CA ASP A 98 -22.94 -4.46 15.50
C ASP A 98 -23.51 -5.87 15.79
N ALA A 99 -23.07 -6.50 16.87
CA ALA A 99 -23.54 -7.82 17.31
C ALA A 99 -25.07 -7.89 17.58
N SER A 100 -25.75 -6.74 17.53
CA SER A 100 -27.20 -6.53 17.72
C SER A 100 -27.99 -6.34 16.42
N GLY A 101 -27.36 -6.28 15.23
CA GLY A 101 -28.07 -6.15 13.96
C GLY A 101 -28.79 -4.81 13.74
N GLN A 102 -28.37 -3.74 14.43
CA GLN A 102 -28.83 -2.37 14.18
C GLN A 102 -27.79 -1.60 13.34
N ASP A 103 -28.29 -0.82 12.38
CA ASP A 103 -27.46 0.14 11.64
C ASP A 103 -26.89 1.17 12.63
N SER A 104 -25.56 1.25 12.70
CA SER A 104 -24.87 2.25 13.51
C SER A 104 -25.23 3.65 13.03
N VAL A 105 -25.86 4.44 13.90
CA VAL A 105 -26.28 5.84 13.66
C VAL A 105 -25.08 6.81 13.54
N ASP A 106 -23.88 6.36 13.93
CA ASP A 106 -22.64 7.11 13.77
C ASP A 106 -21.98 6.76 12.44
N GLY A 107 -22.21 7.62 11.44
CA GLY A 107 -21.73 7.44 10.07
C GLY A 107 -20.22 7.21 9.94
N PRO A 108 -19.77 6.56 8.86
CA PRO A 108 -18.36 6.30 8.60
C PRO A 108 -17.55 7.60 8.59
N SER A 109 -16.33 7.53 9.08
CA SER A 109 -15.29 8.53 8.83
C SER A 109 -15.33 8.98 7.36
N SER A 110 -15.25 10.29 7.12
CA SER A 110 -15.42 10.95 5.82
C SER A 110 -14.50 10.47 4.68
N SER A 111 -13.53 9.59 4.95
CA SER A 111 -12.72 8.90 3.94
C SER A 111 -13.37 7.57 3.52
N SER A 112 -13.85 7.50 2.28
CA SER A 112 -14.22 6.26 1.62
C SER A 112 -12.96 5.52 1.11
N GLY A 113 -13.10 4.29 0.64
CA GLY A 113 -12.02 3.57 -0.06
C GLY A 113 -10.99 2.89 0.84
N LEU A 114 -9.91 2.41 0.21
CA LEU A 114 -8.82 1.71 0.89
C LEU A 114 -8.09 2.61 1.90
N TYR A 115 -8.07 3.93 1.65
CA TYR A 115 -7.55 4.92 2.59
C TYR A 115 -8.32 4.90 3.91
N GLY A 116 -9.66 4.88 3.87
CA GLY A 116 -10.49 4.85 5.08
C GLY A 116 -10.24 3.60 5.92
N VAL A 117 -10.09 2.45 5.28
CA VAL A 117 -9.75 1.18 5.96
C VAL A 117 -8.37 1.27 6.62
N LEU A 118 -7.39 1.82 5.90
CA LEU A 118 -6.03 1.98 6.41
C LEU A 118 -6.01 2.97 7.58
N ASP A 119 -6.75 4.08 7.49
CA ASP A 119 -6.89 5.09 8.54
C ASP A 119 -7.53 4.53 9.80
N ALA A 120 -8.56 3.68 9.67
CA ALA A 120 -9.21 3.02 10.79
C ALA A 120 -8.26 2.07 11.53
N ILE A 121 -7.57 1.18 10.80
CA ILE A 121 -6.56 0.29 11.39
C ILE A 121 -5.45 1.11 12.04
N TRP A 122 -4.94 2.12 11.34
CA TRP A 122 -3.88 2.99 11.85
C TRP A 122 -4.29 3.70 13.15
N THR A 123 -5.52 4.20 13.20
CA THR A 123 -6.09 4.87 14.38
C THR A 123 -6.23 3.91 15.55
N ASP A 124 -6.74 2.69 15.34
CA ASP A 124 -6.87 1.70 16.41
C ASP A 124 -5.51 1.24 16.96
N LEU A 125 -4.50 1.16 16.09
CA LEU A 125 -3.15 0.77 16.49
C LEU A 125 -2.41 1.88 17.25
N THR A 126 -2.57 3.14 16.84
CA THR A 126 -1.70 4.25 17.29
C THR A 126 -2.40 5.31 18.14
N GLY A 127 -3.72 5.42 18.05
CA GLY A 127 -4.51 6.54 18.60
C GLY A 127 -4.52 7.80 17.72
N PHE A 128 -3.78 7.81 16.62
CA PHE A 128 -3.67 8.94 15.69
C PHE A 128 -4.21 8.54 14.32
N ARG A 129 -4.76 9.50 13.59
CA ARG A 129 -5.14 9.33 12.19
C ARG A 129 -3.93 9.43 11.28
N LEU A 130 -4.04 8.98 10.03
CA LEU A 130 -2.99 9.06 9.02
C LEU A 130 -2.57 10.51 8.68
N ASP A 131 -3.46 11.48 8.89
CA ASP A 131 -3.17 12.91 8.74
C ASP A 131 -2.41 13.52 9.94
N GLY A 132 -2.14 12.71 10.97
CA GLY A 132 -1.44 13.09 12.20
C GLY A 132 -2.33 13.71 13.28
N GLN A 133 -3.62 13.90 13.03
CA GLN A 133 -4.55 14.37 14.05
C GLN A 133 -4.82 13.27 15.07
N GLN A 134 -4.88 13.64 16.36
CA GLN A 134 -5.34 12.72 17.38
C GLN A 134 -6.83 12.43 17.15
N SER A 135 -7.23 11.16 17.27
CA SER A 135 -8.64 10.80 17.13
C SER A 135 -9.45 11.49 18.23
N ALA A 136 -10.43 12.33 17.84
CA ALA A 136 -11.35 13.00 18.75
C ALA A 136 -12.41 12.05 19.33
N LYS A 137 -12.49 10.80 18.86
CA LYS A 137 -13.32 9.79 19.50
C LYS A 137 -12.75 9.57 20.91
N GLU A 138 -13.57 9.80 21.93
CA GLU A 138 -13.41 9.23 23.27
C GLU A 138 -13.55 7.70 23.18
N THR A 139 -12.68 7.04 22.41
CA THR A 139 -12.49 5.61 22.54
C THR A 139 -11.85 5.41 23.90
N SER A 140 -12.64 4.96 24.88
CA SER A 140 -12.18 4.46 26.18
C SER A 140 -11.12 3.34 26.09
N LYS A 141 -10.77 2.90 24.88
CA LYS A 141 -9.73 1.92 24.59
C LYS A 141 -8.38 2.60 24.36
N LYS A 142 -7.40 2.21 25.19
CA LYS A 142 -5.97 2.50 25.00
C LYS A 142 -5.50 2.00 23.62
N PRO A 143 -4.69 2.78 22.88
CA PRO A 143 -4.04 2.31 21.64
C PRO A 143 -3.27 1.00 21.86
N VAL A 144 -3.21 0.18 20.82
CA VAL A 144 -2.51 -1.13 20.88
C VAL A 144 -1.00 -0.94 21.03
N LEU A 145 -0.44 0.06 20.37
CA LEU A 145 0.99 0.33 20.36
C LEU A 145 1.34 1.47 21.31
N ASP A 146 2.40 1.29 22.09
CA ASP A 146 3.07 2.38 22.76
C ASP A 146 4.00 3.09 21.78
N MET A 147 3.54 4.23 21.26
CA MET A 147 4.25 4.98 20.24
C MET A 147 5.61 5.53 20.70
N SER A 148 5.87 5.62 22.01
CA SER A 148 7.20 6.00 22.53
C SER A 148 8.28 4.94 22.24
N ARG A 149 7.85 3.70 22.02
CA ARG A 149 8.71 2.53 21.78
C ARG A 149 8.81 2.16 20.31
N VAL A 150 8.02 2.82 19.45
CA VAL A 150 7.99 2.56 18.01
C VAL A 150 8.93 3.51 17.28
N GLN A 151 9.93 2.93 16.61
CA GLN A 151 10.84 3.64 15.71
C GLN A 151 10.29 3.72 14.28
N LEU A 152 9.63 2.65 13.83
CA LEU A 152 9.03 2.55 12.51
C LEU A 152 7.73 1.77 12.60
N LEU A 153 6.67 2.27 11.97
CA LEU A 153 5.43 1.54 11.76
C LEU A 153 5.13 1.49 10.27
N ALA A 154 4.82 0.31 9.74
CA ALA A 154 4.24 0.17 8.42
C ALA A 154 3.00 -0.74 8.47
N VAL A 155 1.90 -0.31 7.87
CA VAL A 155 0.67 -1.08 7.71
C VAL A 155 0.31 -1.13 6.23
N SER A 156 0.09 -2.32 5.71
CA SER A 156 -0.18 -2.58 4.30
C SER A 156 -1.48 -3.33 4.12
N LEU A 157 -2.34 -2.81 3.25
CA LEU A 157 -3.57 -3.46 2.78
C LEU A 157 -3.33 -3.97 1.37
N HIS A 158 -3.53 -5.27 1.12
CA HIS A 158 -3.39 -5.88 -0.20
C HIS A 158 -4.71 -6.55 -0.62
N LEU A 159 -5.19 -6.14 -1.80
CA LEU A 159 -6.38 -6.65 -2.46
C LEU A 159 -5.95 -7.57 -3.62
N PRO A 160 -5.78 -8.88 -3.37
CA PRO A 160 -5.30 -9.82 -4.39
C PRO A 160 -6.27 -10.02 -5.56
N LYS A 161 -7.51 -9.49 -5.47
CA LYS A 161 -8.55 -9.61 -6.49
C LYS A 161 -8.99 -8.25 -7.06
N ALA A 162 -8.22 -7.18 -6.80
CA ALA A 162 -8.50 -5.84 -7.33
C ALA A 162 -7.90 -5.56 -8.72
N SER A 163 -7.05 -6.45 -9.24
CA SER A 163 -6.41 -6.32 -10.57
C SER A 163 -6.93 -7.39 -11.53
N LEU A 164 -7.13 -7.04 -12.80
CA LEU A 164 -7.56 -7.99 -13.83
C LEU A 164 -6.39 -8.79 -14.42
N VAL A 165 -5.22 -8.15 -14.52
CA VAL A 165 -4.06 -8.69 -15.24
C VAL A 165 -2.81 -8.83 -14.36
N GLY A 166 -2.89 -8.46 -13.08
CA GLY A 166 -1.81 -8.61 -12.11
C GLY A 166 -2.23 -9.29 -10.81
N ASP A 167 -1.32 -9.28 -9.85
CA ASP A 167 -1.44 -9.97 -8.56
C ASP A 167 -2.15 -9.11 -7.49
N GLY A 168 -2.85 -8.07 -7.92
CA GLY A 168 -3.67 -7.20 -7.09
C GLY A 168 -3.09 -5.81 -6.85
N VAL A 169 -3.65 -5.13 -5.86
CA VAL A 169 -3.32 -3.74 -5.52
C VAL A 169 -3.05 -3.63 -4.03
N SER A 170 -2.06 -2.84 -3.62
CA SER A 170 -1.88 -2.53 -2.20
C SER A 170 -1.76 -1.05 -1.89
N LEU A 171 -2.22 -0.65 -0.71
CA LEU A 171 -1.95 0.66 -0.11
C LEU A 171 -1.19 0.46 1.19
N THR A 172 -0.05 1.16 1.33
CA THR A 172 0.82 1.02 2.50
C THR A 172 1.08 2.38 3.12
N ALA A 173 0.79 2.53 4.41
CA ALA A 173 1.25 3.67 5.21
C ALA A 173 2.51 3.27 5.95
N THR A 174 3.53 4.13 5.93
CA THR A 174 4.77 3.98 6.68
C THR A 174 5.04 5.27 7.45
N ALA A 175 5.34 5.19 8.74
CA ALA A 175 5.66 6.36 9.55
C ALA A 175 6.82 6.11 10.51
N THR A 176 7.55 7.18 10.82
CA THR A 176 8.45 7.24 11.98
C THR A 176 7.83 8.19 13.02
N PRO A 177 7.34 7.67 14.16
CA PRO A 177 6.71 8.48 15.20
C PRO A 177 7.66 9.55 15.76
N LYS A 178 8.97 9.27 15.80
CA LYS A 178 9.99 10.18 16.32
C LYS A 178 10.04 11.53 15.58
N THR A 179 9.72 11.55 14.29
CA THR A 179 9.76 12.78 13.48
C THR A 179 8.40 13.13 12.88
N SER A 180 7.34 12.42 13.26
CA SER A 180 5.98 12.57 12.70
C SER A 180 5.94 12.58 11.16
N ARG A 181 6.87 11.87 10.51
CA ARG A 181 6.92 11.76 9.05
C ARG A 181 6.16 10.53 8.61
N THR A 182 5.21 10.73 7.70
CA THR A 182 4.37 9.67 7.14
C THR A 182 4.53 9.64 5.63
N ALA A 183 4.57 8.43 5.08
CA ALA A 183 4.51 8.13 3.67
C ALA A 183 3.32 7.21 3.42
N ILE A 184 2.67 7.39 2.28
CA ILE A 184 1.62 6.50 1.80
C ILE A 184 1.96 6.14 0.36
N ALA A 185 1.95 4.84 0.05
CA ALA A 185 2.28 4.33 -1.27
C ALA A 185 1.20 3.37 -1.78
N LEU A 186 0.70 3.63 -2.98
CA LEU A 186 -0.14 2.71 -3.75
C LEU A 186 0.76 1.85 -4.64
N ARG A 187 0.50 0.55 -4.74
CA ARG A 187 1.21 -0.35 -5.66
C ARG A 187 0.23 -1.18 -6.47
N LEU A 188 0.46 -1.24 -7.78
CA LEU A 188 -0.07 -2.25 -8.69
C LEU A 188 0.94 -3.38 -8.77
N HIS A 189 0.52 -4.60 -8.43
CA HIS A 189 1.42 -5.75 -8.34
C HIS A 189 1.44 -6.53 -9.64
N ARG A 190 2.63 -6.71 -10.21
CA ARG A 190 2.94 -7.71 -11.24
C ARG A 190 1.92 -7.77 -12.40
N LEU A 191 1.55 -6.62 -12.97
CA LEU A 191 0.69 -6.56 -14.16
C LEU A 191 1.37 -7.32 -15.31
N ARG A 192 0.79 -8.44 -15.75
CA ARG A 192 1.34 -9.27 -16.82
C ARG A 192 0.60 -8.99 -18.12
N VAL A 193 1.23 -8.22 -19.00
CA VAL A 193 0.62 -7.75 -20.26
C VAL A 193 1.44 -8.23 -21.45
N PRO A 194 0.82 -8.83 -22.49
CA PRO A 194 1.47 -9.05 -23.77
C PRO A 194 1.83 -7.72 -24.43
N THR A 195 3.11 -7.50 -24.68
CA THR A 195 3.67 -6.24 -25.14
C THR A 195 4.64 -6.48 -26.31
N LEU A 196 4.58 -5.63 -27.33
CA LEU A 196 5.59 -5.64 -28.38
C LEU A 196 6.83 -4.89 -27.87
N ILE A 197 7.90 -5.62 -27.61
CA ILE A 197 9.14 -5.11 -26.99
C ILE A 197 10.36 -5.89 -27.51
N GLY A 198 11.43 -5.18 -27.84
CA GLY A 198 12.69 -5.79 -28.27
C GLY A 198 13.36 -5.04 -29.39
N VAL A 199 14.67 -5.19 -29.48
CA VAL A 199 15.56 -4.50 -30.44
C VAL A 199 15.66 -5.32 -31.73
N HIS A 200 15.61 -6.64 -31.65
CA HIS A 200 15.85 -7.49 -32.81
C HIS A 200 14.59 -7.65 -33.66
N PRO A 201 14.70 -7.73 -35.01
CA PRO A 201 13.55 -7.85 -35.91
C PRO A 201 12.61 -9.02 -35.60
N HIS A 202 13.13 -10.15 -35.09
CA HIS A 202 12.30 -11.29 -34.72
C HIS A 202 11.44 -11.01 -33.48
N GLU A 203 11.90 -10.16 -32.56
CA GLU A 203 11.14 -9.71 -31.38
C GLU A 203 9.99 -8.77 -31.76
N ARG A 204 10.02 -8.20 -32.97
CA ARG A 204 9.01 -7.29 -33.51
C ARG A 204 7.85 -8.00 -34.21
N GLN A 205 7.88 -9.33 -34.27
CA GLN A 205 6.88 -10.13 -34.98
C GLN A 205 5.75 -10.62 -34.07
N ALA A 206 5.99 -10.69 -32.76
CA ALA A 206 5.02 -11.19 -31.79
C ALA A 206 5.15 -10.48 -30.44
N LYS A 207 4.02 -10.31 -29.75
CA LYS A 207 4.00 -9.80 -28.39
C LYS A 207 4.61 -10.81 -27.42
N GLN A 208 5.36 -10.31 -26.45
CA GLN A 208 5.99 -11.07 -25.38
C GLN A 208 5.39 -10.63 -24.05
N ALA A 209 5.41 -11.49 -23.03
CA ALA A 209 4.96 -11.09 -21.70
C ALA A 209 5.93 -10.05 -21.10
N VAL A 210 5.40 -8.91 -20.67
CA VAL A 210 6.07 -7.97 -19.77
C VAL A 210 5.33 -8.01 -18.43
N VAL A 211 6.08 -8.06 -17.33
CA VAL A 211 5.52 -7.98 -15.97
C VAL A 211 5.90 -6.62 -15.39
N ALA A 212 4.90 -5.84 -14.97
CA ALA A 212 5.10 -4.49 -14.45
C ALA A 212 4.66 -4.38 -12.99
N ASP A 213 5.56 -3.87 -12.15
CA ASP A 213 5.22 -3.32 -10.84
C ASP A 213 5.23 -1.80 -10.93
N VAL A 214 4.15 -1.15 -10.47
CA VAL A 214 4.03 0.32 -10.46
C VAL A 214 3.69 0.77 -9.06
N ILE A 215 4.55 1.58 -8.47
CA ILE A 215 4.38 2.18 -7.15
C ILE A 215 4.22 3.69 -7.31
N VAL A 216 3.18 4.25 -6.71
CA VAL A 216 2.98 5.69 -6.57
C VAL A 216 3.15 6.03 -5.09
N ASP A 217 4.27 6.65 -4.76
CA ASP A 217 4.61 7.16 -3.44
C ASP A 217 4.05 8.58 -3.25
N ARG A 218 3.96 9.03 -1.99
CA ARG A 218 3.24 10.27 -1.62
C ARG A 218 1.78 10.25 -2.09
N TYR A 219 1.17 9.08 -2.06
CA TYR A 219 -0.20 8.86 -2.51
C TYR A 219 -1.20 9.32 -1.43
N GLY A 220 -1.61 10.58 -1.51
CA GLY A 220 -2.58 11.20 -0.59
C GLY A 220 -4.04 11.13 -1.05
N GLU A 221 -4.34 10.38 -2.12
CA GLU A 221 -5.71 10.28 -2.62
C GLU A 221 -6.55 9.42 -1.67
N GLN A 222 -7.70 9.96 -1.26
CA GLN A 222 -8.63 9.26 -0.39
C GLN A 222 -9.61 8.38 -1.18
N VAL A 223 -9.85 8.70 -2.45
CA VAL A 223 -10.69 7.91 -3.35
C VAL A 223 -9.83 6.90 -4.10
N ASP A 224 -10.37 5.69 -4.29
CA ASP A 224 -9.67 4.62 -4.96
C ASP A 224 -9.52 4.91 -6.47
N GLY A 225 -8.30 5.28 -6.88
CA GLY A 225 -7.92 5.57 -8.27
C GLY A 225 -7.14 4.45 -8.96
N TYR A 226 -6.92 3.31 -8.28
CA TYR A 226 -6.01 2.27 -8.76
C TYR A 226 -6.49 1.58 -10.04
N ALA A 227 -7.80 1.44 -10.26
CA ALA A 227 -8.34 0.83 -11.48
C ALA A 227 -8.08 1.70 -12.72
N THR A 228 -8.25 3.02 -12.59
CA THR A 228 -7.91 3.99 -13.63
C THR A 228 -6.41 3.99 -13.91
N LEU A 229 -5.59 3.92 -12.86
CA LEU A 229 -4.14 3.83 -12.98
C LEU A 229 -3.70 2.53 -13.68
N GLU A 230 -4.28 1.39 -13.31
CA GLU A 230 -4.04 0.10 -13.97
C GLU A 230 -4.41 0.17 -15.45
N ALA A 231 -5.60 0.68 -15.79
CA ALA A 231 -6.03 0.83 -17.17
C ALA A 231 -5.07 1.69 -18.01
N LEU A 232 -4.52 2.77 -17.43
CA LEU A 232 -3.50 3.59 -18.08
C LEU A 232 -2.21 2.78 -18.35
N VAL A 233 -1.69 2.11 -17.34
CA VAL A 233 -0.44 1.33 -17.46
C VAL A 233 -0.61 0.18 -18.47
N VAL A 234 -1.71 -0.56 -18.38
CA VAL A 234 -2.04 -1.67 -19.29
C VAL A 234 -2.18 -1.17 -20.71
N LYS A 235 -2.84 -0.03 -20.93
CA LYS A 235 -2.95 0.57 -22.27
C LYS A 235 -1.57 0.89 -22.85
N ILE A 236 -0.67 1.50 -22.06
CA ILE A 236 0.69 1.82 -22.51
C ILE A 236 1.46 0.54 -22.87
N LEU A 237 1.34 -0.51 -22.06
CA LEU A 237 1.98 -1.81 -22.31
C LEU A 237 1.41 -2.50 -23.55
N ASP A 238 0.09 -2.45 -23.76
CA ASP A 238 -0.58 -3.14 -24.86
C ASP A 238 -0.32 -2.47 -26.21
N THR A 239 -0.27 -1.13 -26.25
CA THR A 239 0.01 -0.36 -27.47
C THR A 239 1.48 0.03 -27.62
N SER A 240 2.37 -0.52 -26.80
CA SER A 240 3.79 -0.24 -26.86
C SER A 240 4.41 -0.81 -28.12
N GLU A 241 5.33 -0.05 -28.71
CA GLU A 241 6.23 -0.48 -29.78
C GLU A 241 7.70 -0.19 -29.41
N TYR A 242 8.02 -0.01 -28.13
CA TYR A 242 9.38 0.32 -27.69
C TYR A 242 10.37 -0.81 -27.98
N GLU A 243 11.64 -0.48 -28.19
CA GLU A 243 12.70 -1.48 -28.32
C GLU A 243 13.22 -1.92 -26.94
N THR A 244 13.25 -0.99 -25.98
CA THR A 244 13.91 -1.17 -24.67
C THR A 244 12.94 -1.03 -23.49
N LEU A 245 13.22 -1.75 -22.41
CA LEU A 245 12.42 -1.66 -21.17
C LEU A 245 12.60 -0.31 -20.50
N GLU A 246 13.76 0.31 -20.62
CA GLU A 246 14.11 1.63 -20.09
C GLU A 246 13.19 2.72 -20.64
N ALA A 247 13.01 2.73 -21.97
CA ALA A 247 12.15 3.70 -22.65
C ALA A 247 10.69 3.47 -22.27
N LEU A 248 10.24 2.21 -22.24
CA LEU A 248 8.89 1.85 -21.84
C LEU A 248 8.59 2.21 -20.37
N ALA A 249 9.49 1.87 -19.44
CA ALA A 249 9.34 2.19 -18.01
C ALA A 249 9.29 3.71 -17.79
N THR A 250 10.17 4.45 -18.46
CA THR A 250 10.18 5.91 -18.43
C THR A 250 8.88 6.50 -18.99
N HIS A 251 8.37 5.94 -20.09
CA HIS A 251 7.11 6.38 -20.68
C HIS A 251 5.93 6.13 -19.74
N ILE A 252 5.86 4.96 -19.09
CA ILE A 252 4.84 4.66 -18.07
C ILE A 252 4.93 5.67 -16.93
N ALA A 253 6.11 5.88 -16.35
CA ALA A 253 6.30 6.79 -15.23
C ALA A 253 5.87 8.23 -15.57
N LYS A 254 6.24 8.74 -16.74
CA LYS A 254 5.82 10.07 -17.24
C LYS A 254 4.31 10.19 -17.39
N ASN A 255 3.65 9.19 -17.96
CA ASN A 255 2.20 9.23 -18.15
C ASN A 255 1.45 9.10 -16.83
N VAL A 256 1.93 8.28 -15.89
CA VAL A 256 1.34 8.20 -14.55
C VAL A 256 1.43 9.57 -13.85
N LEU A 257 2.60 10.22 -13.90
CA LEU A 257 2.78 11.57 -13.36
C LEU A 257 1.91 12.62 -14.05
N ALA A 258 1.68 12.49 -15.36
CA ALA A 258 0.85 13.40 -16.15
C ALA A 258 -0.66 13.14 -16.04
N SER A 259 -1.08 11.94 -15.58
CA SER A 259 -2.49 11.53 -15.50
C SER A 259 -3.33 12.34 -14.51
N LYS A 260 -2.67 13.12 -13.65
CA LYS A 260 -3.27 14.14 -12.80
C LYS A 260 -2.71 15.50 -13.21
N ASN A 261 -3.58 16.52 -13.24
CA ASN A 261 -3.15 17.92 -13.32
C ASN A 261 -2.10 18.17 -12.23
N ALA A 262 -0.89 18.49 -12.67
CA ALA A 262 0.38 18.34 -11.96
C ALA A 262 0.61 19.22 -10.70
N SER A 263 -0.39 19.53 -9.87
CA SER A 263 -0.28 20.70 -8.97
C SER A 263 -0.67 20.53 -7.49
N SER A 264 -0.86 19.33 -6.93
CA SER A 264 -1.10 19.26 -5.47
C SER A 264 -0.44 18.10 -4.70
N ALA A 265 -0.24 16.92 -5.30
CA ALA A 265 0.16 15.73 -4.51
C ALA A 265 1.67 15.40 -4.53
N GLY A 266 2.47 16.03 -5.39
CA GLY A 266 3.94 15.86 -5.41
C GLY A 266 4.40 14.39 -5.56
N TRP A 267 3.63 13.57 -6.30
CA TRP A 267 3.84 12.13 -6.44
C TRP A 267 5.26 11.77 -6.88
N GLN A 268 5.72 10.61 -6.39
CA GLN A 268 6.92 9.94 -6.88
C GLN A 268 6.54 8.56 -7.37
N VAL A 269 6.84 8.25 -8.62
CA VAL A 269 6.48 6.99 -9.27
C VAL A 269 7.73 6.13 -9.40
N HIS A 270 7.61 4.86 -9.03
CA HIS A 270 8.60 3.82 -9.28
C HIS A 270 7.97 2.75 -10.16
N VAL A 271 8.57 2.52 -11.33
CA VAL A 271 8.17 1.47 -12.28
C VAL A 271 9.28 0.44 -12.34
N ALA A 272 8.95 -0.83 -12.18
CA ALA A 272 9.83 -1.95 -12.44
C ALA A 272 9.22 -2.83 -13.54
N LEU A 273 9.99 -3.12 -14.59
CA LEU A 273 9.57 -3.96 -15.70
C LEU A 273 10.47 -5.19 -15.82
N GLU A 274 9.85 -6.37 -15.85
CA GLU A 274 10.50 -7.65 -16.10
C GLU A 274 10.16 -8.13 -17.52
N LYS A 275 11.11 -8.76 -18.21
CA LYS A 275 10.87 -9.48 -19.48
C LYS A 275 11.26 -10.95 -19.34
N PRO A 276 10.37 -11.83 -18.83
CA PRO A 276 10.75 -13.16 -18.34
C PRO A 276 11.52 -14.04 -19.34
N ILE A 277 11.13 -14.03 -20.60
CA ILE A 277 11.72 -14.92 -21.61
C ILE A 277 13.01 -14.39 -22.26
N ALA A 278 13.48 -13.20 -21.89
CA ALA A 278 14.60 -12.56 -22.59
C ALA A 278 15.96 -13.21 -22.34
N VAL A 279 16.16 -13.84 -21.18
CA VAL A 279 17.42 -14.47 -20.80
C VAL A 279 17.14 -15.93 -20.42
N PRO A 280 17.53 -16.93 -21.24
CA PRO A 280 17.09 -18.32 -21.07
C PRO A 280 17.39 -18.97 -19.70
N PHE A 281 18.43 -18.50 -19.01
CA PHE A 281 18.89 -19.07 -17.74
C PHE A 281 18.65 -18.14 -16.54
N ALA A 282 17.77 -17.14 -16.68
CA ALA A 282 17.33 -16.27 -15.60
C ALA A 282 15.80 -16.18 -15.57
N ASP A 283 15.21 -15.94 -14.41
CA ASP A 283 13.75 -15.76 -14.29
C ASP A 283 13.25 -14.57 -15.11
N ALA A 284 13.99 -13.44 -15.06
CA ALA A 284 13.81 -12.28 -15.92
C ALA A 284 14.99 -11.29 -15.76
N PRO A 285 15.42 -10.58 -16.82
CA PRO A 285 16.01 -9.26 -16.66
C PRO A 285 14.96 -8.24 -16.18
N VAL A 286 15.39 -7.31 -15.33
CA VAL A 286 14.52 -6.30 -14.70
C VAL A 286 15.13 -4.91 -14.85
N VAL A 287 14.30 -3.93 -15.24
CA VAL A 287 14.66 -2.51 -15.28
C VAL A 287 13.77 -1.72 -14.34
N GLU A 288 14.36 -0.84 -13.54
CA GLU A 288 13.64 0.04 -12.62
C GLU A 288 13.88 1.52 -12.93
N VAL A 289 12.82 2.31 -12.92
CA VAL A 289 12.86 3.78 -13.08
C VAL A 289 12.09 4.45 -11.94
N ARG A 290 12.67 5.50 -11.37
CA ARG A 290 12.02 6.35 -10.36
C ARG A 290 11.95 7.78 -10.88
N MET A 291 10.77 8.40 -10.86
CA MET A 291 10.53 9.77 -11.34
C MET A 291 9.55 10.49 -10.41
N GLY A 292 9.58 11.82 -10.38
CA GLY A 292 8.65 12.62 -9.60
C GLY A 292 9.27 13.96 -9.24
N SER A 293 8.53 14.80 -8.52
CA SER A 293 9.06 16.06 -8.00
C SER A 293 10.06 15.76 -6.87
N ASP A 294 11.32 15.57 -7.25
CA ASP A 294 12.44 15.80 -6.36
C ASP A 294 12.58 17.32 -6.23
N SER A 295 12.30 17.84 -5.04
CA SER A 295 12.81 19.16 -4.62
C SER A 295 14.32 19.04 -4.43
N ARG A 296 15.05 18.82 -5.54
CA ARG A 296 16.48 19.06 -5.64
C ARG A 296 16.63 20.32 -6.49
N SER A 297 16.36 21.45 -5.83
CA SER A 297 17.06 22.70 -6.12
C SER A 297 18.51 22.57 -5.70
#